data_AF-A0AA45LD15-F1
#
_entry.id   AF-A0AA45LD15-F1
#
_cell.length_a   1.000
_cell.length_b   1.000
_cell.length_c   1.000
_cell.angle_alpha   90.00
_cell.angle_beta   90.00
_cell.angle_gamma   90.00
#
_symmetry.space_group_name_H-M   'P 1'
#
loop_
_entity.id
_entity.type
_entity.pdbx_description
1 polymer ?
#
loop_
_entity_poly.entity_id
_entity_poly.type
_entity_poly.pdbx_seq_one_letter_code
_entity_poly.pdbx_strand_id
1 'polypeptide(L)'
;MWDARQAVGLLRQFEIVGEALNQLRKVDAELAARIPDVNRIVAFRNILIHGYASVDDALVWPTLTDKVPVLETALDGLLDGAGG
;
A
#
# COMPACT_ATOMS: atom_id res chain seq x y z
N MET A 1 -17.19 -4.02 -12.82
CA MET A 1 -17.01 -2.55 -12.81
C MET A 1 -17.50 -2.08 -11.46
N TRP A 2 -16.59 -1.58 -10.63
CA TRP A 2 -16.99 -1.03 -9.35
C TRP A 2 -17.60 0.34 -9.53
N ASP A 3 -18.44 0.76 -8.57
CA ASP A 3 -18.95 2.12 -8.57
C ASP A 3 -17.91 3.11 -7.99
N ALA A 4 -18.16 4.40 -8.19
CA ALA A 4 -17.29 5.46 -7.70
C ALA A 4 -17.09 5.44 -6.17
N ARG A 5 -18.04 4.88 -5.41
CA ARG A 5 -17.97 4.83 -3.95
C ARG A 5 -16.96 3.77 -3.49
N GLN A 6 -16.94 2.61 -4.14
CA GLN A 6 -15.96 1.55 -3.87
C GLN A 6 -14.54 2.00 -4.23
N ALA A 7 -14.38 2.68 -5.37
CA ALA A 7 -13.09 3.23 -5.78
C ALA A 7 -12.54 4.24 -4.75
N VAL A 8 -13.36 5.20 -4.30
CA VAL A 8 -12.95 6.20 -3.29
C VAL A 8 -12.56 5.54 -1.96
N GLY A 9 -13.31 4.53 -1.52
CA GLY A 9 -13.01 3.80 -0.29
C GLY A 9 -11.66 3.08 -0.38
N LEU A 10 -11.40 2.41 -1.50
CA LEU A 10 -10.14 1.72 -1.75
C LEU A 10 -8.97 2.70 -1.77
N LEU A 11 -9.09 3.79 -2.54
CA LEU A 11 -8.07 4.85 -2.60
C LEU A 11 -7.70 5.37 -1.22
N ARG A 12 -8.70 5.59 -0.37
CA ARG A 12 -8.47 6.08 0.99
C ARG A 12 -7.66 5.09 1.83
N GLN A 13 -7.89 3.79 1.70
CA GLN A 13 -7.09 2.78 2.39
C GLN A 13 -5.63 2.81 1.93
N PHE A 14 -5.39 2.93 0.61
CA PHE A 14 -4.03 3.04 0.08
C PHE A 14 -3.31 4.32 0.47
N GLU A 15 -4.03 5.44 0.56
CA GLU A 15 -3.45 6.68 1.11
C GLU A 15 -2.94 6.48 2.53
N ILE A 16 -3.74 5.84 3.39
CA ILE A 16 -3.42 5.60 4.80
C ILE A 16 -2.21 4.67 4.92
N VAL A 17 -2.25 3.51 4.25
CA VAL A 17 -1.16 2.53 4.28
C VAL A 17 0.13 3.12 3.70
N GLY A 18 0.02 3.80 2.55
CA GLY A 18 1.19 4.42 1.91
C GLY A 18 1.81 5.54 2.75
N GLU A 19 1.00 6.35 3.45
CA GLU A 19 1.52 7.35 4.38
C GLU A 19 2.17 6.70 5.61
N ALA A 20 1.56 5.67 6.19
CA ALA A 20 2.13 4.95 7.32
C ALA A 20 3.52 4.35 6.98
N LEU A 21 3.64 3.70 5.82
CA LEU A 21 4.91 3.15 5.34
C LEU A 21 5.93 4.25 5.02
N ASN A 22 5.49 5.39 4.49
CA ASN A 22 6.36 6.54 4.24
C ASN A 22 6.90 7.14 5.55
N GLN A 23 6.09 7.19 6.61
CA GLN A 23 6.54 7.63 7.93
C GLN A 23 7.47 6.60 8.57
N LEU A 24 7.15 5.30 8.49
CA LEU A 24 8.02 4.23 8.96
C LEU A 24 9.41 4.34 8.34
N ARG A 25 9.50 4.54 7.01
CA ARG A 25 10.80 4.73 6.31
C ARG A 25 11.64 5.90 6.86
N LYS A 26 11.00 6.95 7.39
CA LYS A 26 11.69 8.12 7.95
C LYS A 26 12.16 7.88 9.38
N VAL A 27 11.40 7.10 10.15
CA VAL A 27 11.67 6.83 11.58
C VAL A 27 12.61 5.64 11.74
N ASP A 28 12.41 4.58 10.97
CA ASP A 28 13.19 3.35 11.01
C ASP A 28 13.31 2.75 9.59
N ALA A 29 14.38 3.16 8.90
CA ALA A 29 14.65 2.71 7.54
C ALA A 29 15.02 1.23 7.45
N GLU A 30 15.62 0.65 8.50
CA GLU A 30 16.00 -0.77 8.53
C GLU A 30 14.77 -1.65 8.67
N LEU A 31 13.85 -1.31 9.57
CA LEU A 31 12.58 -2.00 9.71
C LEU A 31 11.73 -1.86 8.44
N ALA A 32 11.68 -0.66 7.85
CA ALA A 32 10.97 -0.46 6.59
C ALA A 32 11.54 -1.31 5.45
N ALA A 33 12.87 -1.51 5.41
CA ALA A 33 13.52 -2.35 4.38
C ALA A 33 13.15 -3.84 4.47
N ARG A 34 12.63 -4.30 5.62
CA ARG A 34 12.11 -5.66 5.79
C ARG A 34 10.72 -5.85 5.16
N ILE A 35 10.03 -4.76 4.83
CA ILE A 35 8.72 -4.79 4.16
C ILE A 35 8.93 -4.92 2.65
N PRO A 36 8.42 -5.98 2.01
CA PRO A 36 8.54 -6.16 0.56
C PRO A 36 7.91 -5.00 -0.21
N ASP A 37 8.56 -4.59 -1.31
CA ASP A 37 8.04 -3.57 -2.22
C ASP A 37 7.68 -2.21 -1.56
N VAL A 38 8.17 -1.90 -0.35
CA VAL A 38 7.80 -0.67 0.41
C VAL A 38 7.97 0.62 -0.41
N ASN A 39 9.03 0.72 -1.21
CA ASN A 39 9.27 1.87 -2.09
C ASN A 39 8.24 1.96 -3.22
N ARG A 40 7.82 0.81 -3.78
CA ARG A 40 6.78 0.75 -4.81
C ARG A 40 5.42 1.11 -4.23
N ILE A 41 5.10 0.68 -3.00
CA ILE A 41 3.83 1.01 -2.34
C ILE A 41 3.73 2.52 -2.09
N VAL A 42 4.81 3.15 -1.61
CA VAL A 42 4.86 4.61 -1.41
C VAL A 42 4.77 5.35 -2.76
N ALA A 43 5.48 4.89 -3.79
CA ALA A 43 5.41 5.48 -5.13
C ALA A 43 4.01 5.34 -5.75
N PHE A 44 3.37 4.19 -5.58
CA PHE A 44 2.02 3.91 -6.06
C PHE A 44 1.00 4.84 -5.41
N ARG A 45 1.11 5.08 -4.09
CA ARG A 45 0.29 6.09 -3.39
C ARG A 45 0.44 7.49 -3.98
N ASN A 46 1.65 7.90 -4.37
CA ASN A 46 1.85 9.20 -5.02
C ASN A 46 1.17 9.26 -6.40
N ILE A 47 1.18 8.17 -7.16
CA ILE A 47 0.49 8.07 -8.45
C ILE A 47 -1.03 8.12 -8.25
N LEU A 48 -1.58 7.43 -7.25
CA LEU A 48 -3.02 7.46 -6.96
C LEU A 48 -3.49 8.87 -6.58
N ILE A 49 -2.72 9.61 -5.78
CA ILE A 49 -3.10 10.97 -5.37
C ILE A 49 -3.03 11.97 -6.54
N HIS A 50 -2.05 11.83 -7.43
CA HIS A 50 -1.82 12.82 -8.49
C HIS A 50 -2.38 12.44 -9.87
N GLY A 51 -2.67 11.16 -10.10
CA GLY A 51 -2.91 10.63 -11.44
C GLY A 51 -4.09 9.66 -11.56
N TYR A 52 -4.84 9.37 -10.48
CA TYR A 52 -5.93 8.38 -10.57
C TYR A 52 -6.98 8.69 -11.65
N ALA A 53 -7.23 9.97 -11.95
CA ALA A 53 -8.14 10.38 -13.02
C ALA A 53 -7.75 9.85 -14.42
N SER A 54 -6.51 9.41 -14.62
CA SER A 54 -6.01 8.84 -15.88
C SER A 54 -5.59 7.37 -15.79
N VAL A 55 -5.79 6.71 -14.64
CA VAL A 55 -5.41 5.32 -14.43
C VAL A 55 -6.61 4.40 -14.67
N ASP A 56 -6.40 3.32 -15.42
CA ASP A 56 -7.43 2.31 -15.70
C ASP A 56 -7.65 1.38 -14.51
N ASP A 57 -8.86 1.39 -13.96
CA ASP A 57 -9.30 0.52 -12.86
C ASP A 57 -9.07 -0.97 -13.16
N ALA A 58 -9.17 -1.38 -14.44
CA ALA A 58 -8.96 -2.77 -14.85
C ALA A 58 -7.50 -3.23 -14.73
N LEU A 59 -6.54 -2.29 -14.72
CA LEU A 59 -5.12 -2.57 -14.50
C LEU A 59 -4.75 -2.49 -13.00
N VAL A 60 -5.42 -1.60 -12.28
CA VAL A 60 -5.19 -1.39 -10.85
C VAL A 60 -5.69 -2.58 -10.05
N TRP A 61 -6.90 -3.05 -10.32
CA TRP A 61 -7.54 -4.07 -9.49
C TRP A 61 -6.74 -5.37 -9.35
N PRO A 62 -6.28 -6.03 -10.45
CA PRO A 62 -5.51 -7.26 -10.35
C PRO A 62 -4.22 -7.06 -9.55
N THR A 63 -3.54 -5.94 -9.81
CA THR A 63 -2.31 -5.58 -9.11
C THR A 63 -2.53 -5.46 -7.61
N LEU A 64 -3.65 -4.88 -7.19
CA LEU A 64 -3.95 -4.72 -5.77
C LEU A 64 -4.31 -6.03 -5.09
N THR A 65 -5.19 -6.83 -5.71
CA THR A 65 -5.56 -8.15 -5.17
C THR A 65 -4.36 -9.07 -5.00
N ASP A 66 -3.35 -8.97 -5.86
CA ASP A 66 -2.14 -9.80 -5.78
C ASP A 66 -1.14 -9.29 -4.74
N LYS A 67 -1.08 -7.96 -4.52
CA LYS A 67 -0.05 -7.33 -3.67
C LYS A 67 -0.48 -7.13 -2.23
N VAL A 68 -1.77 -6.91 -1.97
CA VAL A 68 -2.27 -6.68 -0.59
C VAL A 68 -2.01 -7.89 0.32
N PRO A 69 -2.32 -9.15 -0.05
CA PRO A 69 -2.08 -10.30 0.83
C PRO A 69 -0.60 -10.51 1.18
N VAL A 70 0.29 -10.18 0.24
CA VAL A 70 1.75 -10.25 0.45
C VAL A 70 2.20 -9.21 1.49
N LEU A 71 1.63 -8.00 1.41
CA LEU A 71 1.92 -6.94 2.38
C LEU A 71 1.38 -7.31 3.77
N GLU A 72 0.15 -7.79 3.87
CA GLU A 72 -0.45 -8.24 5.14
C GLU A 72 0.41 -9.31 5.82
N THR A 73 0.77 -10.36 5.07
CA THR A 73 1.63 -11.44 5.58
C THR A 73 2.97 -10.91 6.11
N ALA A 74 3.60 -9.96 5.40
CA ALA A 74 4.86 -9.38 5.82
C ALA A 74 4.71 -8.52 7.09
N LEU A 75 3.63 -7.75 7.21
CA LEU A 75 3.35 -6.94 8.40
C LEU A 75 3.03 -7.82 9.61
N ASP A 76 2.23 -8.86 9.44
CA ASP A 76 1.91 -9.82 10.50
C ASP A 76 3.19 -10.48 11.02
N GLY A 77 4.08 -10.94 10.13
CA GLY A 77 5.37 -11.50 10.54
C GLY A 77 6.28 -10.52 11.29
N LEU A 78 6.18 -9.21 11.01
CA LEU A 78 6.91 -8.18 11.75
C LEU A 78 6.30 -7.93 13.14
N LEU A 79 4.96 -7.97 13.26
CA LEU A 79 4.26 -7.79 14.52
C LEU A 79 4.45 -8.99 15.45
N ASP A 80 4.35 -10.21 14.92
CA ASP A 80 4.58 -11.44 15.69
C ASP A 80 6.03 -11.55 16.17
N GLY A 81 6.99 -11.10 15.36
CA GLY A 81 8.41 -11.05 15.74
C GLY A 81 8.78 -9.92 16.71
N ALA A 82 7.90 -8.92 16.91
CA ALA A 82 8.08 -7.83 17.86
C ALA A 82 7.41 -8.09 19.22
N GLY A 83 6.62 -9.16 19.33
CA GLY A 83 5.91 -9.57 20.55
C GLY A 83 6.58 -10.70 21.36
N GLY A 84 7.82 -11.09 21.02
CA GLY A 84 8.61 -12.13 21.70
C GLY A 84 9.72 -11.59 22.59
#